data_AF-A0A8T4HXJ1-F1
#
_entry.id   AF-A0A8T4HXJ1-F1
#
_cell.length_a   1.000
_cell.length_b   1.000
_cell.length_c   1.000
_cell.angle_alpha   90.00
_cell.angle_beta   90.00
_cell.angle_gamma   90.00
#
_symmetry.space_group_name_H-M   'P 1'
#
loop_
_entity.id
_entity.type
_entity.pdbx_description
1 polymer ?
#
loop_
_entity_poly.entity_id
_entity_poly.type
_entity_poly.pdbx_seq_one_letter_code
_entity_poly.pdbx_strand_id
1 'polypeptide(L)'
;MAHRSGGHSDPVTVDLRRAGSLGLTGPRGRLTGLARAVLAQLTALHGPSTLEVVLLSADRSRSVQARQQEWAWLGWLPHLRPAHGQDCALLTAYDHDQATARTAELVRRLEAQGTAPRRGGPPGPAVVVVVDGDPGSAQLRTSVARLAREGAAAGIHLLCLAETPPASPSSPIAATLEAADAACAAFPECGTVALLSGDVATAVRVLHPASRPAHDAPTPRGADRSPSGGAGQHAVPGRRGGPATRPT
;
A
#
# COMPACT_ATOMS: atom_id res chain seq x y z
N MET A 1 -12.95 17.26 -15.83
CA MET A 1 -12.91 15.93 -15.17
C MET A 1 -14.24 15.25 -15.44
N ALA A 2 -14.29 14.30 -16.37
CA ALA A 2 -15.56 13.82 -16.93
C ALA A 2 -16.36 12.99 -15.91
N HIS A 3 -17.46 13.57 -15.44
CA HIS A 3 -18.52 12.86 -14.74
C HIS A 3 -19.26 12.00 -15.77
N ARG A 4 -19.05 10.67 -15.79
CA ARG A 4 -19.97 9.79 -16.51
C ARG A 4 -21.22 9.60 -15.67
N SER A 5 -22.14 10.55 -15.81
CA SER A 5 -23.56 10.33 -15.53
C SER A 5 -24.14 9.54 -16.72
N GLY A 6 -24.16 8.22 -16.62
CA GLY A 6 -24.73 7.36 -17.66
C GLY A 6 -24.88 5.94 -17.14
N GLY A 7 -26.08 5.62 -16.65
CA GLY A 7 -26.41 4.32 -16.08
C GLY A 7 -26.45 3.21 -17.13
N HIS A 8 -25.31 2.56 -17.33
CA HIS A 8 -25.27 1.17 -17.78
C HIS A 8 -24.51 0.38 -16.71
N SER A 9 -25.14 -0.68 -16.19
CA SER A 9 -24.55 -1.62 -15.23
C SER A 9 -23.58 -2.56 -15.93
N ASP A 10 -22.62 -2.02 -16.65
CA ASP A 10 -21.63 -2.85 -17.32
C ASP A 10 -20.65 -3.41 -16.27
N PRO A 11 -20.23 -4.67 -16.41
CA PRO A 11 -19.27 -5.26 -15.49
C PRO A 11 -17.97 -4.45 -15.53
N VAL A 12 -17.52 -4.00 -14.36
CA VAL A 12 -16.24 -3.31 -14.23
C VAL A 12 -15.13 -4.35 -14.16
N THR A 13 -14.25 -4.35 -15.16
CA THR A 13 -13.12 -5.28 -15.23
C THR A 13 -11.81 -4.57 -14.89
N VAL A 14 -10.95 -5.25 -14.14
CA VAL A 14 -9.57 -4.81 -13.85
C VAL A 14 -8.61 -5.87 -14.39
N ASP A 15 -7.69 -5.46 -15.28
CA ASP A 15 -6.60 -6.32 -15.73
C ASP A 15 -5.42 -6.19 -14.77
N LEU A 16 -5.24 -7.18 -13.88
CA LEU A 16 -4.15 -7.18 -12.90
C LEU A 16 -2.76 -7.17 -13.55
N ARG A 17 -2.60 -7.69 -14.77
CA ARG A 17 -1.32 -7.65 -15.48
C ARG A 17 -0.93 -6.24 -15.90
N ARG A 18 -1.93 -5.39 -16.18
CA ARG A 18 -1.74 -3.97 -16.48
C ARG A 18 -1.73 -3.09 -15.23
N ALA A 19 -2.61 -3.38 -14.28
CA ALA A 19 -2.73 -2.64 -13.02
C ALA A 19 -1.57 -2.91 -12.06
N GLY A 20 -0.90 -4.06 -12.19
CA GLY A 20 0.11 -4.54 -11.25
C GLY A 20 -0.53 -5.02 -9.96
N SER A 21 -0.97 -4.09 -9.11
CA SER A 21 -1.62 -4.35 -7.83
C SER A 21 -2.95 -3.59 -7.70
N LEU A 22 -3.92 -4.20 -7.02
CA LEU A 22 -5.27 -3.67 -6.81
C LEU A 22 -5.47 -3.31 -5.33
N GLY A 23 -5.74 -2.04 -5.06
CA GLY A 23 -6.16 -1.57 -3.75
C GLY A 23 -7.67 -1.59 -3.62
N LEU A 24 -8.20 -2.13 -2.53
CA LEU A 24 -9.60 -2.09 -2.16
C LEU A 24 -9.75 -1.29 -0.86
N THR A 25 -10.65 -0.32 -0.83
CA THR A 25 -10.88 0.46 0.39
C THR A 25 -12.35 0.70 0.68
N GLY A 26 -12.70 0.70 1.96
CA GLY A 26 -14.03 1.00 2.47
C GLY A 26 -14.34 0.23 3.76
N PRO A 27 -15.62 0.26 4.20
CA PRO A 27 -16.01 -0.35 5.47
C PRO A 27 -15.84 -1.87 5.47
N ARG A 28 -15.35 -2.43 6.59
CA ARG A 28 -14.93 -3.84 6.70
C ARG A 28 -15.87 -4.84 6.06
N GLY A 29 -17.15 -4.84 6.47
CA GLY A 29 -18.12 -5.84 6.01
C GLY A 29 -18.26 -5.88 4.48
N ARG A 30 -18.23 -4.70 3.84
CA ARG A 30 -18.33 -4.59 2.38
C ARG A 30 -16.99 -4.80 1.68
N LEU A 31 -15.91 -4.32 2.28
CA LEU A 31 -14.54 -4.50 1.78
C LEU A 31 -14.20 -5.98 1.64
N THR A 32 -14.48 -6.77 2.68
CA THR A 32 -14.26 -8.22 2.67
C THR A 32 -15.18 -8.92 1.70
N GLY A 33 -16.45 -8.52 1.61
CA GLY A 33 -17.37 -9.05 0.61
C GLY A 33 -16.83 -8.88 -0.82
N LEU A 34 -16.35 -7.69 -1.16
CA LEU A 34 -15.73 -7.41 -2.45
C LEU A 34 -14.44 -8.21 -2.66
N ALA A 35 -13.55 -8.24 -1.67
CA ALA A 35 -12.29 -8.99 -1.78
C ALA A 35 -12.54 -10.49 -1.99
N ARG A 36 -13.51 -11.08 -1.28
CA ARG A 36 -13.92 -12.47 -1.48
C ARG A 36 -14.52 -12.70 -2.86
N ALA A 37 -15.32 -11.77 -3.38
CA ALA A 37 -15.87 -11.86 -4.73
C ALA A 37 -14.77 -11.84 -5.80
N VAL A 38 -13.79 -10.95 -5.67
CA VAL A 38 -12.61 -10.89 -6.56
C VAL A 38 -11.81 -12.19 -6.50
N LEU A 39 -11.54 -12.71 -5.30
CA LEU A 39 -10.81 -13.97 -5.14
C LEU A 39 -11.57 -15.17 -5.68
N ALA A 40 -12.87 -15.25 -5.44
CA ALA A 40 -13.74 -16.29 -6.00
C ALA A 40 -13.72 -16.27 -7.53
N GLN A 41 -13.79 -15.09 -8.15
CA GLN A 41 -13.68 -14.95 -9.61
C GLN A 41 -12.32 -15.42 -10.12
N LEU A 42 -11.22 -14.94 -9.51
CA LEU A 42 -9.86 -15.31 -9.92
C LEU A 42 -9.64 -16.82 -9.84
N THR A 43 -10.06 -17.45 -8.73
CA THR A 43 -9.85 -18.88 -8.47
C THR A 43 -10.81 -19.79 -9.23
N ALA A 44 -11.98 -19.29 -9.64
CA ALA A 44 -12.88 -20.01 -10.54
C ALA A 44 -12.39 -19.97 -12.01
N LEU A 45 -11.74 -18.88 -12.41
CA LEU A 45 -11.27 -18.68 -13.78
C LEU A 45 -9.87 -19.22 -14.05
N HIS A 46 -9.08 -19.47 -13.00
CA HIS A 46 -7.70 -19.93 -13.13
C HIS A 46 -7.45 -21.11 -12.20
N GLY A 47 -6.95 -22.23 -12.75
CA GLY A 47 -6.61 -23.41 -11.95
C GLY A 47 -5.34 -23.22 -11.10
N PRO A 48 -5.13 -24.05 -10.08
CA PRO A 48 -4.00 -23.94 -9.14
C PRO A 48 -2.62 -24.15 -9.79
N SER A 49 -2.56 -24.72 -10.99
CA SER A 49 -1.32 -24.80 -11.79
C SER A 49 -0.92 -23.47 -12.45
N THR A 50 -1.84 -22.49 -12.49
CA THR A 50 -1.65 -21.19 -13.16
C THR A 50 -1.76 -20.01 -12.22
N LEU A 51 -2.42 -20.19 -11.06
CA LEU A 51 -2.64 -19.17 -10.05
C LEU A 51 -2.38 -19.75 -8.64
N GLU A 52 -1.50 -19.11 -7.90
CA GLU A 52 -1.27 -19.34 -6.47
C GLU A 52 -1.86 -18.16 -5.68
N VAL A 53 -2.45 -18.43 -4.51
CA VAL A 53 -2.96 -17.40 -3.60
C VAL A 53 -2.18 -17.44 -2.30
N VAL A 54 -1.73 -16.28 -1.85
CA VAL A 54 -1.08 -16.09 -0.55
C VAL A 54 -1.90 -15.09 0.26
N LEU A 55 -2.21 -15.42 1.51
CA LEU A 55 -2.91 -14.52 2.43
C LEU A 55 -1.95 -13.97 3.47
N LEU A 56 -1.87 -12.65 3.60
CA LEU A 56 -1.23 -11.91 4.68
C LEU A 56 -2.30 -11.15 5.46
N SER A 57 -2.83 -11.75 6.53
CA SER A 57 -3.80 -11.12 7.44
C SER A 57 -3.17 -11.03 8.83
N ALA A 58 -2.12 -10.22 8.97
CA ALA A 58 -1.32 -10.07 10.19
C ALA A 58 -1.64 -8.81 11.02
N ASP A 59 -2.69 -8.07 10.64
CA ASP A 59 -3.14 -6.85 11.30
C ASP A 59 -3.54 -7.09 12.76
N ARG A 60 -2.74 -6.52 13.67
CA ARG A 60 -2.88 -6.69 15.13
C ARG A 60 -4.00 -5.84 15.73
N SER A 61 -4.59 -4.91 14.98
CA SER A 61 -5.78 -4.19 15.42
C SER A 61 -7.00 -5.12 15.54
N ARG A 62 -6.96 -6.29 14.89
CA ARG A 62 -8.03 -7.28 14.88
C ARG A 62 -7.59 -8.60 15.52
N SER A 63 -8.51 -9.25 16.22
CA SER A 63 -8.23 -10.54 16.85
C SER A 63 -7.87 -11.60 15.81
N VAL A 64 -7.00 -12.53 16.17
CA VAL A 64 -6.63 -13.66 15.30
C VAL A 64 -7.87 -14.46 14.91
N GLN A 65 -8.77 -14.71 15.88
CA GLN A 65 -10.02 -15.45 15.66
C GLN A 65 -10.90 -14.79 14.59
N ALA A 66 -11.08 -13.47 14.64
CA ALA A 66 -11.90 -12.75 13.66
C ALA A 66 -11.30 -12.86 12.25
N ARG A 67 -9.97 -12.66 12.14
CA ARG A 67 -9.24 -12.79 10.86
C ARG A 67 -9.33 -14.20 10.30
N GLN A 68 -9.20 -15.22 11.13
CA GLN A 68 -9.32 -16.62 10.72
C GLN A 68 -10.74 -16.97 10.26
N GLN A 69 -11.78 -16.57 11.00
CA GLN A 69 -13.17 -16.79 10.59
C GLN A 69 -13.48 -16.10 9.26
N GLU A 70 -12.93 -14.92 9.06
CA GLU A 70 -13.12 -14.13 7.86
C GLU A 70 -12.49 -14.76 6.61
N TRP A 71 -11.39 -15.49 6.78
CA TRP A 71 -10.67 -16.11 5.66
C TRP A 71 -10.76 -17.63 5.65
N ALA A 72 -11.54 -18.24 6.56
CA ALA A 72 -11.65 -19.69 6.73
C ALA A 72 -12.00 -20.44 5.44
N TRP A 73 -12.84 -19.84 4.59
CA TRP A 73 -13.26 -20.41 3.31
C TRP A 73 -12.08 -20.64 2.34
N LEU A 74 -11.00 -19.85 2.44
CA LEU A 74 -9.79 -20.04 1.63
C LEU A 74 -9.10 -21.38 1.93
N GLY A 75 -9.30 -21.94 3.13
CA GLY A 75 -8.73 -23.24 3.51
C GLY A 75 -9.21 -24.42 2.65
N TRP A 76 -10.29 -24.23 1.88
CA TRP A 76 -10.84 -25.22 0.95
C TRP A 76 -10.28 -25.10 -0.47
N LEU A 77 -9.63 -23.99 -0.81
CA LEU A 77 -9.13 -23.76 -2.15
C LEU A 77 -7.78 -24.46 -2.37
N PRO A 78 -7.57 -25.14 -3.52
CA PRO A 78 -6.29 -25.75 -3.84
C PRO A 78 -5.19 -24.71 -4.12
N HIS A 79 -5.56 -23.47 -4.44
CA HIS A 79 -4.64 -22.37 -4.79
C HIS A 79 -3.74 -21.91 -3.63
N LEU A 80 -4.10 -22.24 -2.39
CA LEU A 80 -3.29 -21.91 -1.20
C LEU A 80 -2.42 -23.10 -0.76
N ARG A 81 -2.41 -24.22 -1.50
CA ARG A 81 -1.54 -25.35 -1.18
C ARG A 81 -0.11 -25.04 -1.61
N PRO A 82 0.88 -25.23 -0.74
CA PRO A 82 2.27 -24.97 -1.10
C PRO A 82 2.73 -25.97 -2.18
N ALA A 83 3.28 -25.44 -3.28
CA ALA A 83 3.78 -26.23 -4.41
C ALA A 83 5.30 -26.10 -4.60
N HIS A 84 5.96 -25.26 -3.81
CA HIS A 84 7.35 -24.83 -4.01
C HIS A 84 8.23 -25.16 -2.80
N GLY A 85 7.86 -26.18 -2.02
CA GLY A 85 8.62 -26.62 -0.84
C GLY A 85 8.47 -25.72 0.39
N GLN A 86 7.42 -24.89 0.45
CA GLN A 86 7.15 -24.08 1.63
C GLN A 86 6.73 -24.96 2.82
N ASP A 87 7.35 -24.75 3.98
CA ASP A 87 7.05 -25.49 5.22
C ASP A 87 5.78 -24.96 5.89
N CYS A 88 4.62 -25.34 5.35
CA CYS A 88 3.30 -25.02 5.90
C CYS A 88 2.22 -25.94 5.31
N ALA A 89 1.03 -25.96 5.90
CA ALA A 89 -0.13 -26.65 5.32
C ALA A 89 -0.90 -25.78 4.30
N LEU A 90 -0.82 -24.45 4.47
CA LEU A 90 -1.49 -23.43 3.67
C LEU A 90 -0.63 -22.18 3.59
N LEU A 91 -0.70 -21.49 2.45
CA LEU A 91 -0.05 -20.20 2.19
C LEU A 91 -0.79 -19.04 2.86
N THR A 92 -1.06 -19.16 4.15
CA THR A 92 -1.72 -18.16 4.98
C THR A 92 -0.79 -17.66 6.07
N ALA A 93 -0.87 -16.38 6.40
CA ALA A 93 -0.20 -15.76 7.52
C ALA A 93 -1.19 -14.96 8.37
N TYR A 94 -1.38 -15.38 9.61
CA TYR A 94 -2.21 -14.71 10.62
C TYR A 94 -1.39 -14.08 11.74
N ASP A 95 -0.09 -14.35 11.79
CA ASP A 95 0.85 -13.76 12.73
C ASP A 95 2.07 -13.15 12.01
N HIS A 96 2.92 -12.49 12.80
CA HIS A 96 4.07 -11.75 12.29
C HIS A 96 5.14 -12.64 11.65
N ASP A 97 5.40 -13.81 12.23
CA ASP A 97 6.46 -14.72 11.79
C ASP A 97 6.07 -15.39 10.47
N GLN A 98 4.81 -15.84 10.38
CA GLN A 98 4.23 -16.34 9.14
C GLN A 98 4.27 -15.28 8.04
N ALA A 99 3.88 -14.04 8.36
CA ALA A 99 3.85 -12.97 7.36
C ALA A 99 5.26 -12.61 6.89
N THR A 100 6.24 -12.63 7.80
CA THR A 100 7.66 -12.45 7.48
C THR A 100 8.17 -13.56 6.57
N ALA A 101 7.89 -14.83 6.88
CA ALA A 101 8.31 -15.97 6.08
C ALA A 101 7.73 -15.92 4.65
N ARG A 102 6.41 -15.70 4.53
CA ARG A 102 5.73 -15.62 3.21
C ARG A 102 6.22 -14.43 2.40
N THR A 103 6.41 -13.27 3.02
CA THR A 103 6.94 -12.10 2.32
C THR A 103 8.38 -12.31 1.86
N ALA A 104 9.23 -12.94 2.68
CA ALA A 104 10.61 -13.23 2.31
C ALA A 104 10.71 -14.20 1.12
N GLU A 105 9.83 -15.20 1.04
CA GLU A 105 9.72 -16.10 -0.12
C GLU A 105 9.36 -15.33 -1.40
N LEU A 106 8.37 -14.45 -1.33
CA LEU A 106 7.92 -13.63 -2.46
C LEU A 106 9.02 -12.66 -2.92
N VAL A 107 9.75 -12.05 -1.98
CA VAL A 107 10.89 -11.17 -2.30
C VAL A 107 12.00 -11.97 -2.97
N ARG A 108 12.35 -13.16 -2.48
CA ARG A 108 13.35 -14.02 -3.16
C ARG A 108 12.92 -14.37 -4.59
N ARG A 109 11.64 -14.64 -4.81
CA ARG A 109 11.08 -14.89 -6.15
C ARG A 109 11.18 -13.66 -7.06
N LEU A 110 10.92 -12.47 -6.53
CA LEU A 110 11.10 -11.20 -7.25
C LEU A 110 12.56 -11.01 -7.71
N GLU A 111 13.52 -11.23 -6.81
CA GLU A 111 14.96 -11.09 -7.13
C GLU A 111 15.46 -12.13 -8.15
N ALA A 112 14.95 -13.36 -8.07
CA ALA A 112 15.33 -14.42 -9.01
C ALA A 112 14.93 -14.11 -10.46
N GLN A 113 13.85 -13.34 -10.67
CA GLN A 113 13.44 -12.90 -12.00
C GLN A 113 14.36 -11.83 -12.60
N GLY A 114 14.94 -10.96 -11.76
CA GLY A 114 15.86 -9.91 -12.22
C GLY A 114 17.27 -10.40 -12.54
N THR A 115 17.68 -11.52 -11.94
CA THR A 115 19.05 -12.06 -12.04
C THR A 115 19.21 -13.20 -13.04
N ALA A 116 18.14 -13.94 -13.36
CA ALA A 116 18.22 -15.01 -14.34
C ALA A 116 18.21 -14.45 -15.79
N PRO A 117 19.11 -14.90 -16.69
CA PRO A 117 18.86 -14.73 -18.12
C PRO A 117 17.50 -15.37 -18.41
N ARG A 118 16.65 -14.73 -19.25
CA ARG A 118 15.31 -15.23 -19.61
C ARG A 118 15.42 -16.62 -20.26
N ARG A 119 15.65 -17.65 -19.46
CA ARG A 119 15.59 -19.05 -19.88
C ARG A 119 14.13 -19.26 -20.25
N GLY A 120 13.89 -19.58 -21.52
CA GLY A 120 12.57 -19.65 -22.14
C GLY A 120 11.65 -20.77 -21.63
N GLY A 121 11.72 -21.11 -20.34
CA GLY A 121 10.67 -21.88 -19.67
C GLY A 121 9.42 -21.02 -19.49
N PRO A 122 8.23 -21.64 -19.44
CA PRO A 122 7.02 -20.91 -19.14
C PRO A 122 7.16 -20.22 -17.77
N PRO A 123 6.68 -18.98 -17.63
CA PRO A 123 6.64 -18.33 -16.32
C PRO A 123 5.85 -19.23 -15.34
N GLY A 124 6.35 -19.35 -14.10
CA GLY A 124 5.62 -20.04 -13.04
C GLY A 124 4.21 -19.43 -12.82
N PRO A 125 3.34 -20.10 -12.05
CA PRO A 125 1.99 -19.63 -11.80
C PRO A 125 2.00 -18.17 -11.30
N ALA A 126 1.05 -17.35 -11.77
CA ALA A 126 0.87 -16.02 -11.22
C ALA A 126 0.54 -16.13 -9.73
N VAL A 127 0.99 -15.18 -8.92
CA VAL A 127 0.71 -15.15 -7.48
C VAL A 127 -0.18 -13.96 -7.20
N VAL A 128 -1.32 -14.21 -6.55
CA VAL A 128 -2.13 -13.14 -5.97
C VAL A 128 -1.93 -13.14 -4.46
N VAL A 129 -1.40 -12.03 -3.95
CA VAL A 129 -1.11 -11.85 -2.52
C VAL A 129 -2.16 -10.94 -1.92
N VAL A 130 -3.01 -11.48 -1.07
CA VAL A 130 -4.00 -10.71 -0.30
C VAL A 130 -3.31 -10.09 0.90
N VAL A 131 -3.27 -8.77 0.97
CA VAL A 131 -2.73 -8.02 2.11
C VAL A 131 -3.90 -7.40 2.84
N ASP A 132 -4.24 -7.95 4.00
CA ASP A 132 -5.41 -7.58 4.76
C ASP A 132 -5.05 -6.77 6.01
N GLY A 133 -4.85 -5.45 5.80
CA GLY A 133 -4.42 -4.48 6.81
C GLY A 133 -2.90 -4.33 6.96
N ASP A 134 -2.46 -3.82 8.11
CA ASP A 134 -1.03 -3.60 8.40
C ASP A 134 -0.32 -4.93 8.77
N PRO A 135 0.72 -5.35 8.03
CA PRO A 135 1.46 -6.56 8.37
C PRO A 135 2.35 -6.42 9.63
N GLY A 136 2.53 -5.20 10.16
CA GLY A 136 3.01 -4.97 11.52
C GLY A 136 4.40 -4.29 11.62
N SER A 137 5.49 -4.95 11.26
CA SER A 137 6.83 -4.35 11.39
C SER A 137 7.14 -3.39 10.24
N ALA A 138 7.99 -2.38 10.48
CA ALA A 138 8.39 -1.43 9.44
C ALA A 138 9.07 -2.13 8.25
N GLN A 139 9.94 -3.12 8.53
CA GLN A 139 10.60 -3.92 7.50
C GLN A 139 9.59 -4.68 6.64
N LEU A 140 8.55 -5.25 7.26
CA LEU A 140 7.54 -6.01 6.56
C LEU A 140 6.65 -5.08 5.70
N ARG A 141 6.25 -3.92 6.24
CA ARG A 141 5.56 -2.88 5.47
C ARG A 141 6.35 -2.46 4.22
N THR A 142 7.65 -2.18 4.37
CA THR A 142 8.52 -1.82 3.24
C THR A 142 8.60 -2.95 2.21
N SER A 143 8.72 -4.20 2.66
CA SER A 143 8.83 -5.36 1.77
C SER A 143 7.54 -5.61 0.99
N VAL A 144 6.38 -5.51 1.64
CA VAL A 144 5.06 -5.67 1.00
C VAL A 144 4.77 -4.52 0.04
N ALA A 145 5.11 -3.27 0.39
CA ALA A 145 5.01 -2.12 -0.52
C ALA A 145 5.88 -2.31 -1.77
N ARG A 146 7.11 -2.79 -1.59
CA ARG A 146 8.00 -3.14 -2.71
C ARG A 146 7.38 -4.21 -3.61
N LEU A 147 6.80 -5.27 -3.05
CA LEU A 147 6.10 -6.29 -3.82
C LEU A 147 4.91 -5.71 -4.60
N ALA A 148 4.15 -4.76 -4.04
CA ALA A 148 3.06 -4.12 -4.76
C ALA A 148 3.55 -3.32 -5.98
N ARG A 149 4.67 -2.62 -5.83
CA ARG A 149 5.28 -1.75 -6.85
C ARG A 149 6.00 -2.52 -7.96
N GLU A 150 6.75 -3.56 -7.59
CA GLU A 150 7.69 -4.26 -8.50
C GLU A 150 7.23 -5.68 -8.86
N GLY A 151 6.32 -6.26 -8.07
CA GLY A 151 5.96 -7.68 -8.15
C GLY A 151 5.38 -8.12 -9.49
N ALA A 152 4.67 -7.23 -10.20
CA ALA A 152 3.98 -7.57 -11.44
C ALA A 152 4.95 -8.07 -12.53
N ALA A 153 6.20 -7.56 -12.55
CA ALA A 153 7.24 -8.03 -13.46
C ALA A 153 7.65 -9.49 -13.20
N ALA A 154 7.45 -9.98 -11.97
CA ALA A 154 7.67 -11.35 -11.54
C ALA A 154 6.38 -12.20 -11.49
N GLY A 155 5.26 -11.67 -11.99
CA GLY A 155 3.94 -12.30 -11.92
C GLY A 155 3.33 -12.33 -10.51
N ILE A 156 3.75 -11.43 -9.63
CA ILE A 156 3.22 -11.26 -8.27
C ILE A 156 2.31 -10.03 -8.27
N HIS A 157 1.05 -10.21 -7.93
CA HIS A 157 0.01 -9.17 -7.92
C HIS A 157 -0.56 -9.03 -6.53
N LEU A 158 -0.60 -7.83 -5.97
CA LEU A 158 -1.16 -7.63 -4.64
C LEU A 158 -2.64 -7.21 -4.71
N LEU A 159 -3.43 -7.76 -3.80
CA LEU A 159 -4.78 -7.32 -3.46
C LEU A 159 -4.72 -6.70 -2.06
N CYS A 160 -4.56 -5.38 -2.00
CA CYS A 160 -4.37 -4.63 -0.75
C CYS A 160 -5.71 -4.14 -0.20
N LEU A 161 -6.13 -4.63 0.96
CA LEU A 161 -7.35 -4.22 1.64
C LEU A 161 -7.01 -3.18 2.71
N ALA A 162 -7.62 -2.00 2.59
CA ALA A 162 -7.50 -0.92 3.54
C ALA A 162 -8.87 -0.55 4.10
N GLU A 163 -9.14 -0.94 5.35
CA GLU A 163 -10.37 -0.59 6.02
C GLU A 163 -10.44 0.91 6.28
N THR A 164 -11.52 1.52 5.81
CA THR A 164 -11.76 2.95 6.00
C THR A 164 -13.25 3.21 6.25
N PRO A 165 -13.60 4.33 6.89
CA PRO A 165 -14.98 4.80 6.91
C PRO A 165 -15.54 4.94 5.48
N PRO A 166 -16.87 4.83 5.30
CA PRO A 166 -17.46 5.04 3.99
C PRO A 166 -17.15 6.46 3.50
N ALA A 167 -16.76 6.60 2.23
CA ALA A 167 -16.67 7.91 1.62
C ALA A 167 -18.07 8.53 1.54
N SER A 168 -18.23 9.69 2.17
CA SER A 168 -19.49 10.42 2.29
C SER A 168 -19.29 11.87 1.79
N PRO A 169 -20.37 12.66 1.59
CA PRO A 169 -20.21 14.08 1.27
C PRO A 169 -19.40 14.87 2.31
N SER A 170 -19.40 14.43 3.57
CA SER A 170 -18.63 15.03 4.67
C SER A 170 -17.23 14.41 4.86
N SER A 171 -16.95 13.26 4.24
CA SER A 171 -15.63 12.62 4.20
C SER A 171 -15.21 12.44 2.73
N PRO A 172 -14.53 13.44 2.14
CA PRO A 172 -14.14 13.41 0.74
C PRO A 172 -13.25 12.20 0.42
N ILE A 173 -13.30 11.76 -0.84
CA ILE A 173 -12.49 10.64 -1.36
C ILE A 173 -11.01 10.78 -0.99
N ALA A 174 -10.46 12.00 -1.01
CA ALA A 174 -9.07 12.24 -0.62
C ALA A 174 -8.76 11.80 0.83
N ALA A 175 -9.65 12.10 1.78
CA ALA A 175 -9.51 11.68 3.17
C ALA A 175 -9.63 10.16 3.31
N THR A 176 -10.52 9.52 2.54
CA THR A 176 -10.61 8.05 2.48
C THR A 176 -9.32 7.43 1.95
N LEU A 177 -8.71 8.01 0.90
CA LEU A 177 -7.45 7.51 0.35
C LEU A 177 -6.29 7.71 1.33
N GLU A 178 -6.22 8.85 2.01
CA GLU A 178 -5.21 9.10 3.06
C GLU A 178 -5.35 8.10 4.23
N ALA A 179 -6.57 7.86 4.70
CA ALA A 179 -6.84 6.83 5.70
C ALA A 179 -6.46 5.42 5.19
N ALA A 180 -6.68 5.14 3.91
CA ALA A 180 -6.31 3.86 3.31
C ALA A 180 -4.78 3.67 3.23
N ASP A 181 -4.06 4.72 2.85
CA ASP A 181 -2.59 4.75 2.80
C ASP A 181 -2.00 4.51 4.20
N ALA A 182 -2.62 5.05 5.25
CA ALA A 182 -2.24 4.81 6.63
C ALA A 182 -2.56 3.38 7.12
N ALA A 183 -3.67 2.79 6.67
CA ALA A 183 -4.11 1.47 7.10
C ALA A 183 -3.36 0.31 6.41
N CYS A 184 -2.85 0.51 5.20
CA CYS A 184 -2.13 -0.50 4.45
C CYS A 184 -0.97 0.11 3.65
N ALA A 185 0.27 -0.17 4.08
CA ALA A 185 1.47 0.43 3.48
C ALA A 185 1.70 0.12 1.99
N ALA A 186 1.08 -0.94 1.47
CA ALA A 186 1.16 -1.30 0.05
C ALA A 186 0.04 -0.68 -0.80
N PHE A 187 -0.92 -0.01 -0.17
CA PHE A 187 -2.04 0.64 -0.86
C PHE A 187 -1.63 1.83 -1.75
N PRO A 188 -0.65 2.69 -1.37
CA PRO A 188 -0.17 3.76 -2.25
C PRO A 188 0.42 3.23 -3.57
N GLU A 189 1.01 2.04 -3.53
CA GLU A 189 1.71 1.39 -4.63
C GLU A 189 0.76 0.67 -5.62
N CYS A 190 -0.53 0.60 -5.31
CA CYS A 190 -1.51 -0.09 -6.14
C CYS A 190 -1.84 0.69 -7.41
N GLY A 191 -1.55 0.14 -8.59
CA GLY A 191 -1.82 0.74 -9.90
C GLY A 191 -3.30 0.84 -10.28
N THR A 192 -4.21 0.24 -9.50
CA THR A 192 -5.66 0.49 -9.59
C THR A 192 -6.25 0.43 -8.19
N VAL A 193 -7.24 1.29 -7.92
CA VAL A 193 -7.94 1.36 -6.63
C VAL A 193 -9.44 1.27 -6.84
N ALA A 194 -10.10 0.35 -6.16
CA ALA A 194 -11.54 0.30 -6.04
C ALA A 194 -11.97 0.80 -4.65
N LEU A 195 -12.69 1.91 -4.64
CA LEU A 195 -13.19 2.55 -3.42
C LEU A 195 -14.70 2.31 -3.28
N LEU A 196 -15.10 1.82 -2.12
CA LEU A 196 -16.50 1.66 -1.74
C LEU A 196 -17.02 2.98 -1.15
N SER A 197 -17.94 3.62 -1.86
CA SER A 197 -18.58 4.87 -1.44
C SER A 197 -20.06 4.65 -1.11
N GLY A 198 -20.59 5.54 -0.27
CA GLY A 198 -22.01 5.60 0.09
C GLY A 198 -22.32 4.92 1.42
N ASP A 199 -23.05 5.64 2.26
CA ASP A 199 -23.41 5.21 3.61
C ASP A 199 -24.49 4.11 3.60
N VAL A 200 -25.39 4.14 2.61
CA VAL A 200 -26.57 3.25 2.51
C VAL A 200 -26.51 2.35 1.28
N ALA A 201 -26.10 2.88 0.12
CA ALA A 201 -25.92 2.12 -1.12
C ALA A 201 -24.44 2.05 -1.50
N THR A 202 -23.96 0.89 -1.95
CA THR A 202 -22.56 0.70 -2.32
C THR A 202 -22.34 1.06 -3.78
N ALA A 203 -21.66 2.19 -4.01
CA ALA A 203 -21.05 2.46 -5.29
C ALA A 203 -19.57 2.05 -5.22
N VAL A 204 -19.09 1.32 -6.23
CA VAL A 204 -17.66 1.05 -6.41
C VAL A 204 -17.12 2.07 -7.40
N ARG A 205 -16.14 2.87 -6.98
CA ARG A 205 -15.43 3.82 -7.84
C ARG A 205 -14.04 3.26 -8.14
N VAL A 206 -13.74 3.05 -9.43
CA VAL A 206 -12.40 2.64 -9.86
C VAL A 206 -11.56 3.86 -10.23
N LEU A 207 -10.41 3.98 -9.58
CA LEU A 207 -9.46 5.06 -9.71
C LEU A 207 -8.12 4.49 -10.20
N HIS A 208 -7.45 5.22 -11.07
CA HIS A 208 -6.08 4.89 -11.48
C HIS A 208 -5.13 5.93 -10.85
N PRO A 209 -3.99 5.53 -10.25
CA PRO A 209 -3.09 6.45 -9.54
C PRO A 209 -2.51 7.57 -10.40
N ALA A 210 -2.39 7.38 -11.72
CA ALA A 210 -2.03 8.46 -12.65
C ALA A 210 -3.04 9.64 -12.62
N SER A 211 -4.16 9.50 -11.91
CA SER A 211 -5.17 10.53 -11.67
C SER A 211 -5.25 10.96 -10.18
N ARG A 212 -4.36 10.49 -9.30
CA ARG A 212 -4.27 10.96 -7.91
C ARG A 212 -3.57 12.33 -7.91
N PRO A 213 -4.11 13.35 -7.22
CA PRO A 213 -3.36 14.59 -7.02
C PRO A 213 -2.06 14.24 -6.30
N ALA A 214 -0.93 14.70 -6.84
CA ALA A 214 0.36 14.53 -6.19
C ALA A 214 0.26 15.08 -4.76
N HIS A 215 0.63 14.27 -3.77
CA HIS A 215 0.86 14.78 -2.43
C HIS A 215 2.13 15.63 -2.52
N ASP A 216 2.01 16.95 -2.41
CA ASP A 216 3.15 17.84 -2.38
C ASP A 216 4.11 17.36 -1.28
N ALA A 217 5.27 16.86 -1.70
CA ALA A 217 6.36 16.60 -0.79
C ALA A 217 6.69 17.92 -0.08
N PRO A 218 6.92 17.91 1.25
CA PRO A 218 7.32 19.13 1.93
C PRO A 218 8.62 19.62 1.31
N THR A 219 8.55 20.76 0.62
CA THR A 219 9.72 21.48 0.12
C THR A 219 10.72 21.62 1.27
N PRO A 220 11.97 21.17 1.11
CA PRO A 220 12.98 21.40 2.13
C PRO A 220 13.12 22.92 2.28
N ARG A 221 12.74 23.45 3.44
CA ARG A 221 12.97 24.85 3.80
C ARG A 221 14.46 25.11 3.62
N GLY A 222 14.76 25.98 2.65
CA GLY A 222 16.11 26.40 2.35
C GLY A 222 16.80 26.86 3.62
N ALA A 223 17.93 26.24 3.92
CA ALA A 223 18.84 26.70 4.94
C ALA A 223 19.21 28.15 4.61
N ASP A 224 18.88 29.04 5.54
CA ASP A 224 19.25 30.44 5.53
C ASP A 224 20.78 30.53 5.52
N ARG A 225 21.36 30.73 4.34
CA ARG A 225 22.79 31.00 4.17
C ARG A 225 22.98 32.51 4.25
N SER A 226 23.20 33.01 5.46
CA SER A 226 23.77 34.34 5.68
C SER A 226 25.11 34.45 4.94
N PRO A 227 25.31 35.44 4.06
CA PRO A 227 26.61 35.70 3.49
C PRO A 227 27.45 36.50 4.49
N SER A 228 28.59 35.92 4.88
CA SER A 228 29.68 36.64 5.51
C SER A 228 30.47 37.42 4.45
N GLY A 229 30.76 38.69 4.75
CA GLY A 229 31.85 39.42 4.09
C GLY A 229 31.58 40.91 3.84
N GLY A 230 32.43 41.77 4.39
CA GLY A 230 32.76 43.06 3.77
C GLY A 230 32.79 44.28 4.69
N ALA A 231 34.00 44.69 5.06
CA ALA A 231 34.34 45.84 5.89
C ALA A 231 33.94 47.22 5.33
N GLY A 232 33.84 48.24 6.19
CA GLY A 232 33.85 49.64 5.75
C GLY A 232 33.35 50.70 6.73
N GLN A 233 34.14 51.00 7.76
CA GLN A 233 34.46 52.34 8.29
C GLN A 233 33.41 53.47 8.22
N HIS A 234 33.02 54.04 9.37
CA HIS A 234 33.05 55.49 9.57
C HIS A 234 32.98 55.85 11.07
N ALA A 235 34.03 56.52 11.54
CA ALA A 235 34.17 57.07 12.88
C ALA A 235 33.50 58.46 12.98
N VAL A 236 32.94 58.78 14.15
CA VAL A 236 32.59 60.14 14.57
C VAL A 236 33.07 60.35 16.02
N PRO A 237 33.80 61.44 16.34
CA PRO A 237 34.42 61.65 17.65
C PRO A 237 33.56 62.55 18.57
N GLY A 238 33.63 62.33 19.88
CA GLY A 238 33.05 63.21 20.91
C GLY A 238 33.95 63.27 22.15
N ARG A 239 34.47 64.46 22.44
CA ARG A 239 35.58 64.76 23.36
C ARG A 239 35.10 65.08 24.79
N ARG A 240 35.91 64.63 25.77
CA ARG A 240 36.40 65.30 27.01
C ARG A 240 35.44 65.78 28.12
N GLY A 241 35.80 65.38 29.34
CA GLY A 241 35.64 66.18 30.57
C GLY A 241 35.98 65.42 31.85
N GLY A 242 37.23 65.50 32.34
CA GLY A 242 37.55 65.36 33.78
C GLY A 242 37.37 66.72 34.49
N PRO A 243 37.70 66.91 35.80
CA PRO A 243 38.74 66.20 36.56
C PRO A 243 38.38 65.83 38.03
N ALA A 244 39.42 65.38 38.74
CA ALA A 244 39.55 64.85 40.10
C ALA A 244 39.08 65.75 41.27
N THR A 245 38.86 65.12 42.44
CA THR A 245 39.57 65.41 43.73
C THR A 245 39.11 64.47 44.87
N ARG A 246 40.07 63.87 45.59
CA ARG A 246 40.05 63.47 47.03
C ARG A 246 40.36 64.74 47.88
N PRO A 247 40.40 64.77 49.23
CA PRO A 247 40.20 63.74 50.27
C PRO A 247 39.32 64.18 51.47
N THR A 248 39.02 63.25 52.38
CA THR A 248 39.35 63.23 53.83
C THR A 248 39.09 61.83 54.35
#